data_AF-A0A3L7URG7-F1
#
_entry.id   AF-A0A3L7URG7-F1
#
_cell.length_a   1.000
_cell.length_b   1.000
_cell.length_c   1.000
_cell.angle_alpha   90.00
_cell.angle_beta   90.00
_cell.angle_gamma   90.00
#
_symmetry.space_group_name_H-M   'P 1'
#
loop_
_entity.id
_entity.type
_entity.pdbx_description
1 polymer ?
#
loop_
_entity_poly.entity_id
_entity_poly.type
_entity_poly.pdbx_seq_one_letter_code
_entity_poly.pdbx_strand_id
1 'polypeptide(L)'
;MFKAFLKNYLPRHRNRINQGLHFIGVPLTFGGTAWTILAGAAPWWPCVCFFGGYFLQFAGHAVEGNDAGEVVFFKKKLGMVYTEYGPRVGRSSNAEENDDT
;
A
#
# COMPACT_ATOMS: atom_id res chain seq x y z
N MET A 1 -1.93 -2.06 -19.78
CA MET A 1 -1.28 -1.66 -18.51
C MET A 1 -2.27 -1.35 -17.39
N PHE A 2 -3.20 -0.40 -17.57
CA PHE A 2 -4.11 0.04 -16.50
C PHE A 2 -4.97 -1.10 -15.88
N LYS A 3 -5.55 -1.98 -16.71
CA LYS A 3 -6.32 -3.14 -16.21
C LYS A 3 -5.49 -4.11 -15.37
N ALA A 4 -4.21 -4.32 -15.72
CA ALA A 4 -3.31 -5.18 -14.95
C ALA A 4 -2.89 -4.52 -13.64
N PHE A 5 -2.66 -3.21 -13.66
CA PHE A 5 -2.43 -2.42 -12.45
C PHE A 5 -3.62 -2.50 -11.51
N LEU A 6 -4.85 -2.25 -12.00
CA LEU A 6 -6.07 -2.39 -11.20
C LEU A 6 -6.24 -3.82 -10.66
N LYS A 7 -6.00 -4.85 -11.47
CA LYS A 7 -6.12 -6.25 -11.04
C LYS A 7 -5.16 -6.61 -9.90
N ASN A 8 -3.99 -5.98 -9.82
CA ASN A 8 -3.04 -6.19 -8.72
C ASN A 8 -3.25 -5.20 -7.55
N TYR A 9 -3.75 -4.00 -7.84
CA TYR A 9 -3.94 -2.93 -6.85
C TYR A 9 -5.20 -3.13 -6.02
N LEU A 10 -6.35 -3.44 -6.65
CA LEU A 10 -7.63 -3.61 -5.96
C LEU A 10 -7.61 -4.71 -4.88
N PRO A 11 -7.03 -5.90 -5.12
CA PRO A 11 -7.01 -6.95 -4.12
C PRO A 11 -6.16 -6.60 -2.89
N ARG A 12 -5.17 -5.71 -3.01
CA ARG A 12 -4.28 -5.28 -1.93
C ARG A 12 -4.76 -4.03 -1.17
N HIS A 13 -5.72 -3.29 -1.72
CA HIS A 13 -6.24 -2.06 -1.11
C HIS A 13 -7.77 -2.15 -1.07
N ARG A 14 -8.32 -3.00 -0.18
CA ARG A 14 -9.77 -3.16 -0.04
C ARG A 14 -10.34 -2.16 0.97
N ASN A 15 -9.54 -1.72 1.93
CA ASN A 15 -9.93 -0.74 2.92
C ASN A 15 -9.94 0.68 2.31
N ARG A 16 -11.05 1.41 2.49
CA ARG A 16 -11.19 2.79 2.03
C ARG A 16 -10.18 3.74 2.68
N ILE A 17 -9.77 3.46 3.91
CA ILE A 17 -8.74 4.23 4.61
C ILE A 17 -7.39 4.05 3.91
N ASN A 18 -7.01 2.81 3.61
CA ASN A 18 -5.79 2.51 2.86
C ASN A 18 -5.80 3.20 1.48
N GLN A 19 -6.91 3.09 0.74
CA GLN A 19 -7.09 3.77 -0.54
C GLN A 19 -6.96 5.29 -0.42
N GLY A 20 -7.59 5.91 0.58
CA GLY A 20 -7.53 7.35 0.82
C GLY A 20 -6.14 7.84 1.21
N LEU A 21 -5.45 7.11 2.08
CA LEU A 21 -4.07 7.41 2.47
C LEU A 21 -3.11 7.29 1.29
N HIS A 22 -3.27 6.29 0.42
CA HIS A 22 -2.51 6.20 -0.82
C HIS A 22 -2.86 7.32 -1.82
N PHE A 23 -4.13 7.67 -1.94
CA PHE A 23 -4.59 8.73 -2.83
C PHE A 23 -3.96 10.08 -2.48
N ILE A 24 -3.67 10.34 -1.20
CA ILE A 24 -2.96 11.55 -0.75
C ILE A 24 -1.44 11.33 -0.78
N GLY A 25 -0.98 10.18 -0.27
CA GLY A 25 0.44 9.88 -0.09
C GLY A 25 1.22 9.81 -1.41
N VAL A 26 0.65 9.22 -2.46
CA VAL A 26 1.33 9.09 -3.77
C VAL A 26 1.55 10.46 -4.42
N PRO A 27 0.52 11.32 -4.61
CA PRO A 27 0.73 12.67 -5.13
C PRO A 27 1.66 13.51 -4.27
N LEU A 28 1.61 13.38 -2.93
CA LEU A 28 2.51 14.12 -2.04
C LEU A 28 3.97 13.68 -2.23
N THR A 29 4.22 12.37 -2.33
CA THR A 29 5.56 11.79 -2.47
C THR A 29 6.22 12.22 -3.79
N PHE A 30 5.49 12.17 -4.91
CA PHE A 30 6.06 12.48 -6.22
C PHE A 30 5.81 13.93 -6.64
N GLY A 31 4.56 14.36 -6.66
CA GLY A 31 4.16 15.70 -7.08
C GLY A 31 4.58 16.77 -6.09
N GLY A 32 4.33 16.57 -4.79
CA GLY A 32 4.73 17.52 -3.75
C GLY A 32 6.24 17.70 -3.66
N THR A 33 7.00 16.61 -3.69
CA THR A 33 8.47 16.65 -3.70
C THR A 33 9.01 17.35 -4.96
N ALA A 34 8.53 17.00 -6.16
CA ALA A 34 8.97 17.64 -7.39
C ALA A 34 8.62 19.14 -7.40
N TRP A 35 7.40 19.49 -7.00
CA TRP A 35 6.95 20.88 -6.92
C TRP A 35 7.81 21.71 -5.96
N THR A 36 8.07 21.21 -4.76
CA THR A 36 8.86 21.96 -3.76
C THR A 36 10.31 22.18 -4.19
N ILE A 37 10.90 21.24 -4.92
CA ILE A 37 12.21 21.42 -5.57
C ILE A 37 12.14 22.50 -6.65
N LEU A 38 11.18 22.40 -7.57
CA LEU A 38 11.03 23.33 -8.70
C LEU A 38 10.66 24.75 -8.27
N ALA A 39 9.91 24.90 -7.19
CA ALA A 39 9.53 26.18 -6.62
C ALA A 39 10.65 26.84 -5.80
N GLY A 40 11.81 26.19 -5.66
CA GLY A 40 12.93 26.71 -4.86
C GLY A 40 12.61 26.82 -3.37
N ALA A 41 11.75 25.92 -2.85
CA ALA A 41 11.40 25.91 -1.43
C ALA A 41 12.63 25.58 -0.57
N ALA A 42 12.53 25.87 0.73
CA ALA A 42 13.56 25.49 1.69
C ALA A 42 13.86 23.97 1.59
N PRO A 43 15.12 23.54 1.77
CA PRO A 43 15.57 22.18 1.44
C PRO A 43 14.90 21.08 2.25
N TRP A 44 14.24 21.41 3.37
CA TRP A 44 13.51 20.45 4.18
C TRP A 44 12.12 20.11 3.61
N TRP A 45 11.52 20.97 2.78
CA TRP A 45 10.19 20.74 2.23
C TRP A 45 10.12 19.52 1.30
N PRO A 46 11.06 19.33 0.35
CA PRO A 46 11.12 18.11 -0.44
C PRO A 46 11.24 16.85 0.43
N CYS A 47 12.04 16.90 1.50
CA CYS A 47 12.16 15.78 2.44
C CYS A 47 10.84 15.51 3.15
N VAL A 48 10.14 16.55 3.64
CA VAL A 48 8.85 16.40 4.31
C VAL A 48 7.79 15.83 3.36
N CYS A 49 7.73 16.30 2.11
CA CYS A 49 6.81 15.75 1.11
C CYS A 49 7.11 14.27 0.81
N PHE A 50 8.38 13.94 0.60
CA PHE A 50 8.80 12.58 0.28
C PHE A 50 8.52 11.61 1.43
N PHE A 51 9.05 11.89 2.62
CA PHE A 51 8.91 11.02 3.78
C PHE A 51 7.50 11.03 4.35
N GLY A 52 6.82 12.18 4.38
CA GLY A 52 5.44 12.29 4.81
C GLY A 52 4.48 11.54 3.87
N GLY A 53 4.68 11.66 2.56
CA GLY A 53 3.91 10.91 1.57
C GLY A 53 4.14 9.39 1.66
N TYR A 54 5.37 8.95 1.89
CA TYR A 54 5.68 7.54 2.16
C TYR A 54 5.03 7.05 3.45
N PHE A 55 5.11 7.85 4.51
CA PHE A 55 4.51 7.51 5.80
C PHE A 55 3.00 7.26 5.68
N LEU A 56 2.28 8.11 4.92
CA LEU A 56 0.85 7.91 4.68
C LEU A 56 0.55 6.58 3.96
N GLN A 57 1.35 6.23 2.95
CA GLN A 57 1.20 4.96 2.23
C GLN A 57 1.45 3.75 3.16
N PHE A 58 2.53 3.78 3.93
CA PHE A 58 2.82 2.73 4.92
C PHE A 58 1.76 2.63 6.01
N ALA A 59 1.21 3.76 6.48
CA ALA A 59 0.10 3.77 7.41
C ALA A 59 -1.15 3.13 6.81
N GLY A 60 -1.43 3.36 5.52
CA GLY A 60 -2.52 2.71 4.79
C GLY A 60 -2.39 1.19 4.78
N HIS A 61 -1.20 0.70 4.45
CA HIS A 61 -0.86 -0.73 4.50
C HIS A 61 -0.96 -1.32 5.91
N ALA A 62 -0.49 -0.60 6.93
CA ALA A 62 -0.63 -1.02 8.33
C ALA A 62 -2.10 -1.13 8.76
N VAL A 63 -2.96 -0.21 8.31
CA VAL A 63 -4.42 -0.23 8.56
C VAL A 63 -5.11 -1.38 7.80
N GLU A 64 -4.65 -1.71 6.60
CA GLU A 64 -5.14 -2.87 5.85
C GLU A 64 -4.64 -4.20 6.45
N GLY A 65 -3.51 -4.19 7.16
CA GLY A 65 -2.85 -5.37 7.70
C GLY A 65 -2.05 -6.15 6.65
N ASN A 66 -1.54 -5.48 5.61
CA ASN A 66 -0.63 -6.07 4.63
C ASN A 66 0.70 -5.33 4.53
N ASP A 67 1.68 -6.00 3.97
CA ASP A 67 2.98 -5.42 3.66
C ASP A 67 2.88 -4.54 2.41
N ALA A 68 3.53 -3.38 2.45
CA ALA A 68 3.73 -2.54 1.27
C ALA A 68 4.47 -3.32 0.17
N GLY A 69 4.17 -3.03 -1.10
CA GLY A 69 4.74 -3.78 -2.23
C GLY A 69 6.28 -3.82 -2.25
N GLU A 70 6.93 -2.74 -1.81
CA GLU A 70 8.39 -2.68 -1.67
C GLU A 70 8.90 -3.62 -0.57
N VAL A 71 8.22 -3.67 0.57
CA VAL A 71 8.54 -4.60 1.67
C VAL A 71 8.33 -6.03 1.22
N VAL A 72 7.26 -6.33 0.50
CA VAL A 72 7.02 -7.65 -0.10
C VAL A 72 8.17 -8.03 -1.04
N PHE A 73 8.61 -7.11 -1.90
CA PHE A 73 9.73 -7.35 -2.81
C PHE A 73 11.03 -7.71 -2.05
N PHE A 74 11.38 -6.94 -1.02
CA PHE A 74 12.56 -7.22 -0.20
C PHE A 74 12.43 -8.51 0.61
N LYS A 75 11.30 -8.73 1.28
CA LYS A 75 11.03 -9.96 2.04
C LYS A 75 11.11 -11.19 1.13
N LYS A 76 10.52 -11.12 -0.07
CA LYS A 76 10.59 -12.20 -1.06
C LYS A 76 12.02 -12.48 -1.51
N LYS A 77 12.83 -11.45 -1.74
CA LYS A 77 14.24 -11.60 -2.11
C LYS A 77 15.08 -12.23 -0.98
N LEU A 78 14.70 -11.97 0.26
CA LEU A 78 15.38 -12.48 1.47
C LEU A 78 14.79 -13.81 1.99
N GLY A 79 13.78 -14.39 1.31
CA GLY A 79 13.12 -15.61 1.77
C GLY A 79 12.33 -15.46 3.08
N MET A 80 11.97 -14.22 3.46
CA MET A 80 11.22 -13.93 4.68
C MET A 80 9.72 -14.05 4.46
N VAL A 81 8.98 -14.38 5.52
CA VAL A 81 7.51 -14.41 5.51
C VAL A 81 6.97 -13.00 5.24
N TYR A 82 6.04 -12.88 4.28
CA TYR A 82 5.41 -11.62 3.91
C TYR A 82 3.90 -11.78 3.78
N THR A 83 3.16 -10.69 4.00
CA THR A 83 1.71 -10.64 3.90
C THR A 83 1.31 -9.75 2.75
N GLU A 84 0.95 -10.35 1.60
CA GLU A 84 0.64 -9.60 0.39
C GLU A 84 -0.78 -9.01 0.39
N TYR A 85 -1.70 -9.66 1.10
CA TYR A 85 -3.12 -9.29 1.19
C TYR A 85 -3.54 -9.21 2.65
N GLY A 86 -4.32 -8.20 3.02
CA GLY A 86 -4.77 -8.00 4.40
C GLY A 86 -5.76 -9.07 4.84
N PRO A 87 -6.04 -9.20 6.16
CA PRO A 87 -7.02 -10.15 6.68
C PRO A 87 -8.37 -9.99 5.98
N ARG A 88 -8.95 -11.09 5.50
CA ARG A 88 -10.33 -11.04 4.96
C ARG A 88 -11.28 -10.75 6.12
N VAL A 89 -11.74 -9.51 6.23
CA VAL A 89 -12.93 -9.21 7.04
C VAL A 89 -14.12 -9.91 6.38
N GLY A 90 -14.50 -11.07 6.92
CA GLY A 90 -15.78 -11.76 6.69
C GLY A 90 -15.90 -12.67 5.46
N ARG A 91 -15.61 -13.96 5.63
CA ARG A 91 -16.65 -15.01 5.59
C ARG A 91 -16.19 -16.18 6.45
N SER A 92 -16.58 -16.17 7.72
CA SER A 92 -16.70 -17.38 8.50
C SER A 92 -17.96 -18.10 8.02
N SER A 93 -17.79 -19.21 7.31
CA SER A 93 -18.75 -20.31 7.35
C SER A 93 -17.94 -21.57 7.23
N ASN A 94 -17.88 -22.32 8.33
CA ASN A 94 -17.54 -23.74 8.33
C ASN A 94 -18.43 -24.43 7.29
N ALA A 95 -17.86 -24.73 6.14
CA ALA A 95 -18.43 -25.61 5.12
C ALA A 95 -17.27 -26.34 4.43
N GLU A 96 -16.33 -26.83 5.25
CA GLU A 96 -15.50 -27.99 4.94
C GLU A 96 -15.89 -29.04 5.96
N GLU A 97 -17.05 -29.67 5.76
CA GLU A 97 -17.33 -30.96 6.35
C GLU A 97 -18.19 -31.75 5.37
N ASN A 98 -17.52 -32.72 4.73
CA ASN A 98 -18.03 -33.83 3.93
C ASN A 98 -18.59 -33.53 2.54
N ASP A 99 -17.71 -33.68 1.54
CA ASP A 99 -18.10 -34.25 0.25
C ASP A 99 -16.98 -35.17 -0.26
N ASP A 100 -16.73 -36.24 0.51
CA ASP A 100 -16.12 -37.49 0.03
C ASP A 100 -17.27 -38.49 -0.18
N THR A 101 -17.81 -38.59 -1.39
CA THR A 101 -18.28 -39.83 -2.08
C THR A 101 -18.74 -39.53 -3.51
#